data_AF-A0A6P0K0G0-F1
#
_entry.id   AF-A0A6P0K0G0-F1
#
_cell.length_a   1.000
_cell.length_b   1.000
_cell.length_c   1.000
_cell.angle_alpha   90.00
_cell.angle_beta   90.00
_cell.angle_gamma   90.00
#
_symmetry.space_group_name_H-M   'P 1'
#
loop_
_entity.id
_entity.type
_entity.pdbx_description
1 polymer ?
#
loop_
_entity_poly.entity_id
_entity_poly.type
_entity_poly.pdbx_seq_one_letter_code
_entity_poly.pdbx_strand_id
1 'polypeptide(L)'
;YVDDEAVPYWHIVQEAKREDLPSILGKSPVAAISAVSQRIKDGVVLRIDDIETYPDPDIRAFFQQLNYTALLAHPVQTQSGRQGAWAIARVARKKPWREEDVELMEAVATQLILGLNQAELYEQSRSKTLELERAYQELQQAQSQLIQSEKMSSLGQLVAGVAHEINNPVNFIYGNITHVTDYTNDIVNLLQLYQDTYSQPTPEIAEEIEDIDLEFLLEDLPKMLNSMTVGADRIKEIVKSLRTFSRFNEAEMKLVNLHENIDSTLMILYNRIKAKNDRPEIEVIKNYGDLPPVGCYAGQLNQVFMNLISNAIDALEEKSQNFTYAEIGANPNRITITTETVDNTIKICIASSVRTRDGAEIRESLFLNDGQADLEDNGSRCVLRGDLPQVVELSWDQPVELGAARIVSGYNQRGVIVAPLIDFALEWHDGHHWRQAWAAAGNTEPAWARRFPTVRTTRLRLLVTRTKDDVSRIWEIEYYGPVSAVEPETPEPDRRRADARR
;
A
#
# COMPACT_ATOMS: atom_id res chain seq x y z
N TYR A 1 -41.01 5.56 8.63
CA TYR A 1 -41.09 4.99 9.98
C TYR A 1 -39.73 4.39 10.32
N VAL A 2 -39.18 4.68 11.49
CA VAL A 2 -37.90 4.12 11.98
C VAL A 2 -38.18 3.55 13.37
N ASP A 3 -37.90 2.26 13.57
CA ASP A 3 -38.27 1.50 14.77
C ASP A 3 -37.15 1.44 15.83
N ASP A 4 -36.03 2.13 15.59
CA ASP A 4 -34.78 1.99 16.36
C ASP A 4 -34.65 2.89 17.62
N GLU A 5 -35.69 3.65 17.99
CA GLU A 5 -35.69 4.49 19.21
C GLU A 5 -36.82 4.11 20.18
N ALA A 6 -36.63 4.33 21.49
CA ALA A 6 -37.57 3.96 22.56
C ALA A 6 -38.99 4.55 22.43
N VAL A 7 -39.21 5.51 21.52
CA VAL A 7 -40.54 6.02 21.13
C VAL A 7 -40.60 6.14 19.60
N PRO A 8 -41.55 5.47 18.93
CA PRO A 8 -41.64 5.52 17.48
C PRO A 8 -42.03 6.92 16.98
N TYR A 9 -41.42 7.35 15.86
CA TYR A 9 -41.65 8.67 15.27
C TYR A 9 -41.79 8.61 13.74
N TRP A 10 -42.46 9.63 13.19
CA TRP A 10 -42.44 9.97 11.78
C TRP A 10 -41.34 10.99 11.52
N HIS A 11 -40.49 10.72 10.52
CA HIS A 11 -39.52 11.68 10.05
C HIS A 11 -40.09 12.38 8.81
N ILE A 12 -40.40 13.67 8.94
CA ILE A 12 -40.81 14.50 7.82
C ILE A 12 -39.53 14.99 7.16
N VAL A 13 -39.18 14.33 6.06
CA VAL A 13 -37.90 14.51 5.35
C VAL A 13 -37.93 15.65 4.32
N GLN A 14 -39.12 16.03 3.84
CA GLN A 14 -39.30 17.05 2.82
C GLN A 14 -40.61 17.79 3.04
N GLU A 15 -40.59 19.10 2.87
CA GLU A 15 -41.80 19.94 2.85
C GLU A 15 -41.72 20.97 1.71
N ALA A 16 -42.87 21.31 1.15
CA ALA A 16 -43.02 22.44 0.25
C ALA A 16 -44.23 23.25 0.73
N LYS A 17 -43.99 24.43 1.30
CA LYS A 17 -45.00 25.26 1.96
C LYS A 17 -44.87 26.72 1.57
N ARG A 18 -45.89 27.52 1.88
CA ARG A 18 -45.76 28.98 1.85
C ARG A 18 -44.87 29.46 3.00
N GLU A 19 -44.18 30.58 2.82
CA GLU A 19 -43.24 31.14 3.81
C GLU A 19 -43.92 31.48 5.15
N ASP A 20 -45.20 31.86 5.12
CA ASP A 20 -45.99 32.28 6.29
C ASP A 20 -46.44 31.12 7.19
N LEU A 21 -46.15 29.87 6.83
CA LEU A 21 -46.54 28.70 7.61
C LEU A 21 -45.39 28.17 8.47
N PRO A 22 -45.67 27.60 9.66
CA PRO A 22 -44.65 26.92 10.44
C PRO A 22 -44.08 25.72 9.67
N SER A 23 -42.78 25.49 9.82
CA SER A 23 -42.13 24.28 9.28
C SER A 23 -42.50 23.07 10.12
N ILE A 24 -42.71 21.94 9.45
CA ILE A 24 -42.99 20.65 10.09
C ILE A 24 -41.87 19.63 9.82
N LEU A 25 -40.71 20.07 9.31
CA LEU A 25 -39.55 19.20 9.10
C LEU A 25 -39.03 18.61 10.43
N GLY A 26 -38.54 17.37 10.37
CA GLY A 26 -37.93 16.69 11.51
C GLY A 26 -38.79 15.56 12.08
N LYS A 27 -38.54 15.21 13.35
CA LYS A 27 -39.16 14.06 14.01
C LYS A 27 -40.47 14.46 14.70
N SER A 28 -41.56 13.81 14.32
CA SER A 28 -42.87 13.93 14.99
C SER A 28 -43.22 12.60 15.70
N PRO A 29 -43.43 12.59 17.02
CA PRO A 29 -43.81 11.36 17.74
C PRO A 29 -45.09 10.74 17.16
N VAL A 30 -45.12 9.42 17.00
CA VAL A 30 -46.32 8.70 16.52
C VAL A 30 -47.52 8.93 17.44
N ALA A 31 -47.27 9.09 18.74
CA ALA A 31 -48.30 9.36 19.74
C ALA A 31 -49.07 10.68 19.51
N ALA A 32 -48.42 11.70 18.90
CA ALA A 32 -49.05 12.99 18.64
C ALA A 32 -50.11 12.93 17.52
N ILE A 33 -50.04 11.89 16.68
CA ILE A 33 -50.91 11.68 15.52
C ILE A 33 -51.27 10.19 15.38
N SER A 34 -51.63 9.54 16.49
CA SER A 34 -51.79 8.07 16.56
C SER A 34 -52.84 7.54 15.58
N ALA A 35 -54.00 8.18 15.49
CA ALA A 35 -55.08 7.81 14.57
C ALA A 35 -54.68 7.96 13.09
N VAL A 36 -53.99 9.05 12.74
CA VAL A 36 -53.46 9.26 11.37
C VAL A 36 -52.37 8.25 11.05
N SER A 37 -51.48 8.00 12.01
CA SER A 37 -50.39 7.03 11.88
C SER A 37 -50.90 5.63 11.61
N GLN A 38 -51.96 5.21 12.31
CA GLN A 38 -52.55 3.89 12.11
C GLN A 38 -53.15 3.77 10.71
N ARG A 39 -53.90 4.77 10.24
CA ARG A 39 -54.48 4.75 8.88
C ARG A 39 -53.41 4.70 7.79
N ILE A 40 -52.29 5.41 7.97
CA ILE A 40 -51.15 5.35 7.06
C ILE A 40 -50.52 3.95 7.07
N LYS A 41 -50.35 3.33 8.25
CA LYS A 41 -49.82 1.96 8.40
C LYS A 41 -50.72 0.91 7.75
N ASP A 42 -52.03 1.10 7.83
CA ASP A 42 -53.04 0.22 7.24
C ASP A 42 -53.17 0.42 5.70
N GLY A 43 -52.38 1.31 5.10
CA GLY A 43 -52.42 1.58 3.67
C GLY A 43 -53.67 2.35 3.21
N VAL A 44 -54.36 3.03 4.14
CA VAL A 44 -55.60 3.75 3.84
C VAL A 44 -55.30 5.21 3.50
N VAL A 45 -55.75 5.65 2.32
CA VAL A 45 -55.69 7.06 1.91
C VAL A 45 -56.52 7.92 2.86
N LEU A 46 -55.89 8.95 3.42
CA LEU A 46 -56.54 9.92 4.31
C LEU A 46 -57.00 11.12 3.51
N ARG A 47 -58.30 11.20 3.25
CA ARG A 47 -58.95 12.38 2.65
C ARG A 47 -59.76 13.12 3.71
N ILE A 48 -59.40 14.38 3.95
CA ILE A 48 -60.10 15.33 4.82
C ILE A 48 -60.45 16.55 3.97
N ASP A 49 -61.71 16.64 3.58
CA ASP A 49 -62.22 17.74 2.74
C ASP A 49 -62.41 19.05 3.52
N ASP A 50 -62.71 18.93 4.82
CA ASP A 50 -62.82 20.04 5.76
C ASP A 50 -62.39 19.58 7.16
N ILE A 51 -61.34 20.20 7.68
CA ILE A 51 -60.75 19.86 8.99
C ILE A 51 -61.67 20.30 10.15
N GLU A 52 -62.44 21.38 10.00
CA GLU A 52 -63.30 21.87 11.09
C GLU A 52 -64.44 20.89 11.40
N THR A 53 -64.98 20.26 10.37
CA THR A 53 -66.10 19.32 10.46
C THR A 53 -65.64 17.87 10.59
N TYR A 54 -64.34 17.60 10.66
CA TYR A 54 -63.81 16.24 10.78
C TYR A 54 -64.26 15.58 12.10
N PRO A 55 -64.72 14.31 12.10
CA PRO A 55 -65.28 13.68 13.31
C PRO A 55 -64.31 13.52 14.48
N ASP A 56 -63.02 13.32 14.18
CA ASP A 56 -61.99 13.07 15.19
C ASP A 56 -61.46 14.40 15.77
N PRO A 57 -61.66 14.66 17.08
CA PRO A 57 -61.25 15.90 17.73
C PRO A 57 -59.74 16.09 17.84
N ASP A 58 -58.97 15.01 17.98
CA ASP A 58 -57.51 15.07 18.13
C ASP A 58 -56.87 15.39 16.78
N ILE A 59 -57.34 14.74 15.71
CA ILE A 59 -56.94 15.04 14.33
C ILE A 59 -57.26 16.49 13.97
N ARG A 60 -58.45 16.95 14.34
CA ARG A 60 -58.86 18.34 14.09
C ARG A 60 -57.96 19.33 14.83
N ALA A 61 -57.72 19.14 16.13
CA ALA A 61 -56.89 20.03 16.92
C ALA A 61 -55.46 20.11 16.38
N PHE A 62 -54.88 18.97 16.00
CA PHE A 62 -53.54 18.89 15.43
C PHE A 62 -53.41 19.69 14.11
N PHE A 63 -54.30 19.45 13.15
CA PHE A 63 -54.20 20.13 11.85
C PHE A 63 -54.65 21.60 11.89
N GLN A 64 -55.50 21.98 12.84
CA GLN A 64 -55.84 23.39 13.08
C GLN A 64 -54.64 24.19 13.62
N GLN A 65 -53.80 23.61 14.48
CA GLN A 65 -52.56 24.25 14.92
C GLN A 65 -51.60 24.55 13.75
N LEU A 66 -51.69 23.76 12.69
CA LEU A 66 -50.92 23.92 11.45
C LEU A 66 -51.61 24.84 10.41
N ASN A 67 -52.76 25.43 10.76
CA ASN A 67 -53.61 26.25 9.89
C ASN A 67 -54.15 25.52 8.65
N TYR A 68 -54.26 24.20 8.67
CA TYR A 68 -54.78 23.45 7.53
C TYR A 68 -56.32 23.49 7.49
N THR A 69 -56.89 23.68 6.29
CA THR A 69 -58.33 23.64 6.03
C THR A 69 -58.78 22.32 5.41
N ALA A 70 -57.91 21.64 4.65
CA ALA A 70 -58.15 20.32 4.08
C ALA A 70 -56.82 19.56 3.93
N LEU A 71 -56.85 18.24 3.92
CA LEU A 71 -55.68 17.36 3.80
C LEU A 71 -55.99 16.17 2.91
N LEU A 72 -55.06 15.83 2.03
CA LEU A 72 -55.04 14.57 1.32
C LEU A 72 -53.68 13.91 1.57
N ALA A 73 -53.67 12.71 2.14
CA ALA A 73 -52.47 11.96 2.46
C ALA A 73 -52.55 10.56 1.86
N HIS A 74 -51.56 10.21 1.03
CA HIS A 74 -51.42 8.91 0.41
C HIS A 74 -50.31 8.11 1.12
N PRO A 75 -50.61 6.92 1.66
CA PRO A 75 -49.59 6.07 2.25
C PRO A 75 -48.65 5.54 1.18
N VAL A 76 -47.37 5.39 1.54
CA VAL A 76 -46.30 4.93 0.66
C VAL A 76 -45.57 3.81 1.38
N GLN A 77 -45.43 2.67 0.73
CA GLN A 77 -44.62 1.56 1.24
C GLN A 77 -43.60 1.15 0.18
N THR A 78 -42.32 1.15 0.54
CA THR A 78 -41.25 0.65 -0.33
C THR A 78 -41.22 -0.89 -0.31
N GLN A 79 -40.59 -1.51 -1.30
CA GLN A 79 -40.36 -2.96 -1.32
C GLN A 79 -39.47 -3.42 -0.16
N SER A 80 -38.61 -2.54 0.36
CA SER A 80 -37.82 -2.77 1.57
C SER A 80 -38.65 -2.77 2.86
N GLY A 81 -39.95 -2.49 2.78
CA GLY A 81 -40.87 -2.48 3.92
C GLY A 81 -40.92 -1.15 4.68
N ARG A 82 -40.25 -0.09 4.20
CA ARG A 82 -40.33 1.24 4.82
C ARG A 82 -41.69 1.86 4.56
N GLN A 83 -42.35 2.27 5.64
CA GLN A 83 -43.65 2.94 5.60
C GLN A 83 -43.48 4.47 5.68
N GLY A 84 -44.23 5.16 4.83
CA GLY A 84 -44.23 6.61 4.65
C GLY A 84 -45.62 7.12 4.26
N ALA A 85 -45.75 8.43 4.14
CA ALA A 85 -46.91 9.05 3.52
C ALA A 85 -46.47 10.28 2.75
N TRP A 86 -47.10 10.51 1.61
CA TRP A 86 -47.03 11.78 0.92
C TRP A 86 -48.33 12.54 1.19
N ALA A 87 -48.25 13.84 1.47
CA ALA A 87 -49.41 14.61 1.88
C ALA A 87 -49.44 15.98 1.20
N ILE A 88 -50.65 16.42 0.86
CA ILE A 88 -50.93 17.76 0.34
C ILE A 88 -52.00 18.38 1.25
N ALA A 89 -51.71 19.56 1.78
CA ALA A 89 -52.63 20.31 2.62
C ALA A 89 -53.07 21.61 1.92
N ARG A 90 -54.31 22.04 2.19
CA ARG A 90 -54.85 23.36 1.80
C ARG A 90 -54.95 24.22 3.05
N VAL A 91 -54.73 25.52 2.89
CA VAL A 91 -54.50 26.45 4.02
C VAL A 91 -55.39 27.69 4.00
N ALA A 92 -55.78 28.15 2.80
CA ALA A 92 -56.52 29.42 2.63
C ALA A 92 -57.91 29.26 2.00
N ARG A 93 -58.24 28.10 1.43
CA ARG A 93 -59.52 27.85 0.75
C ARG A 93 -60.17 26.58 1.30
N LYS A 94 -61.38 26.72 1.83
CA LYS A 94 -62.29 25.59 2.13
C LYS A 94 -62.83 25.05 0.80
N LYS A 95 -62.00 24.26 0.13
CA LYS A 95 -62.38 23.55 -1.10
C LYS A 95 -62.20 22.05 -0.85
N PRO A 96 -63.25 21.23 -1.02
CA PRO A 96 -63.12 19.77 -0.91
C PRO A 96 -62.20 19.22 -2.01
N TRP A 97 -61.60 18.07 -1.78
CA TRP A 97 -60.82 17.33 -2.78
C TRP A 97 -61.78 16.71 -3.80
N ARG A 98 -61.48 16.83 -5.09
CA ARG A 98 -62.23 16.14 -6.15
C ARG A 98 -61.67 14.74 -6.34
N GLU A 99 -62.42 13.84 -6.96
CA GLU A 99 -61.92 12.51 -7.33
C GLU A 99 -60.67 12.61 -8.23
N GLU A 100 -60.67 13.53 -9.20
CA GLU A 100 -59.51 13.85 -10.03
C GLU A 100 -58.25 14.24 -9.21
N ASP A 101 -58.42 14.94 -8.08
CA ASP A 101 -57.30 15.32 -7.22
C ASP A 101 -56.69 14.08 -6.53
N VAL A 102 -57.53 13.09 -6.20
CA VAL A 102 -57.12 11.82 -5.57
C VAL A 102 -56.43 10.92 -6.58
N GLU A 103 -57.00 10.76 -7.78
CA GLU A 103 -56.42 9.96 -8.87
C GLU A 103 -55.05 10.49 -9.29
N LEU A 104 -54.90 11.82 -9.40
CA LEU A 104 -53.61 12.44 -9.73
C LEU A 104 -52.57 12.16 -8.63
N MET A 105 -52.96 12.24 -7.36
CA MET A 105 -52.07 11.96 -6.25
C MET A 105 -51.64 10.49 -6.22
N GLU A 106 -52.55 9.56 -6.50
CA GLU A 106 -52.24 8.12 -6.58
C GLU A 106 -51.27 7.81 -7.73
N ALA A 107 -51.46 8.44 -8.90
CA ALA A 107 -50.56 8.29 -10.04
C ALA A 107 -49.14 8.80 -9.72
N VAL A 108 -49.02 9.97 -9.07
CA VAL A 108 -47.72 10.52 -8.69
C VAL A 108 -47.08 9.72 -7.55
N ALA A 109 -47.86 9.27 -6.56
CA ALA A 109 -47.38 8.39 -5.49
C ALA A 109 -46.80 7.09 -6.06
N THR A 110 -47.46 6.48 -7.05
CA THR A 110 -46.98 5.27 -7.73
C THR A 110 -45.62 5.50 -8.40
N GLN A 111 -45.44 6.62 -9.10
CA GLN A 111 -44.15 6.98 -9.71
C GLN A 111 -43.06 7.23 -8.67
N LEU A 112 -43.38 7.91 -7.56
CA LEU A 112 -42.44 8.14 -6.46
C LEU A 112 -42.00 6.83 -5.81
N ILE A 113 -42.94 5.90 -5.55
CA ILE A 113 -42.64 4.58 -4.99
C ILE A 113 -41.69 3.81 -5.92
N LEU A 114 -41.95 3.83 -7.23
CA LEU A 114 -41.09 3.18 -8.22
C LEU A 114 -39.66 3.76 -8.19
N GLY A 115 -39.53 5.10 -8.19
CA GLY A 115 -38.24 5.78 -8.12
C GLY A 115 -37.47 5.48 -6.83
N LEU A 116 -38.16 5.46 -5.68
CA LEU A 116 -37.57 5.09 -4.39
C LEU A 116 -37.05 3.65 -4.39
N ASN A 117 -37.85 2.69 -4.89
CA ASN A 117 -37.42 1.30 -5.00
C ASN A 117 -36.21 1.14 -5.94
N GLN A 118 -36.18 1.88 -7.05
CA GLN A 118 -35.06 1.84 -7.98
C GLN A 118 -33.77 2.40 -7.35
N ALA A 119 -33.87 3.50 -6.60
CA ALA A 119 -32.75 4.07 -5.88
C ALA A 119 -32.20 3.09 -4.83
N GLU A 120 -33.08 2.48 -4.03
CA GLU A 120 -32.68 1.48 -3.02
C GLU A 120 -32.02 0.25 -3.64
N LEU A 121 -32.59 -0.30 -4.73
CA LEU A 121 -32.00 -1.43 -5.46
C LEU A 121 -30.64 -1.07 -6.06
N TYR A 122 -30.49 0.15 -6.56
CA TYR A 122 -29.22 0.63 -7.11
C TYR A 122 -28.14 0.74 -6.03
N GLU A 123 -28.47 1.29 -4.87
CA GLU A 123 -27.55 1.35 -3.72
C GLU A 123 -27.16 -0.04 -3.23
N GLN A 124 -28.12 -0.96 -3.09
CA GLN A 124 -27.85 -2.35 -2.70
C GLN A 124 -26.93 -3.05 -3.69
N SER A 125 -27.21 -2.91 -4.99
CA SER A 125 -26.38 -3.48 -6.05
C SER A 125 -24.95 -2.93 -5.99
N ARG A 126 -24.81 -1.61 -5.85
CA ARG A 126 -23.51 -0.93 -5.73
C ARG A 126 -22.74 -1.42 -4.50
N SER A 127 -23.40 -1.53 -3.35
CA SER A 127 -22.78 -2.04 -2.12
C SER A 127 -22.28 -3.47 -2.30
N LYS A 128 -23.09 -4.35 -2.91
CA LYS A 128 -22.71 -5.74 -3.17
C LYS A 128 -21.55 -5.84 -4.16
N THR A 129 -21.51 -5.01 -5.20
CA THR A 129 -20.37 -4.98 -6.13
C THR A 129 -19.08 -4.59 -5.41
N LEU A 130 -19.13 -3.57 -4.55
CA LEU A 130 -17.97 -3.13 -3.76
C LEU A 130 -17.48 -4.23 -2.80
N GLU A 131 -18.41 -4.92 -2.14
CA GLU A 131 -18.09 -6.05 -1.25
C GLU A 131 -17.45 -7.21 -2.03
N LEU A 132 -18.02 -7.57 -3.19
CA LEU A 132 -17.50 -8.62 -4.05
C LEU A 132 -16.09 -8.30 -4.57
N GLU A 133 -15.84 -7.05 -4.98
CA GLU A 133 -14.52 -6.62 -5.44
C GLU A 133 -13.47 -6.70 -4.32
N ARG A 134 -13.83 -6.33 -3.08
CA ARG A 134 -12.94 -6.48 -1.92
C ARG A 134 -12.63 -7.95 -1.66
N ALA A 135 -13.66 -8.79 -1.58
CA ALA A 135 -13.49 -10.22 -1.37
C ALA A 135 -12.64 -10.88 -2.49
N TYR A 136 -12.81 -10.45 -3.74
CA TYR A 136 -12.01 -10.94 -4.85
C TYR A 136 -10.53 -10.55 -4.72
N GLN A 137 -10.23 -9.30 -4.33
CA GLN A 137 -8.87 -8.84 -4.09
C GLN A 137 -8.20 -9.60 -2.94
N GLU A 138 -8.90 -9.79 -1.83
CA GLU A 138 -8.43 -10.58 -0.69
C GLU A 138 -8.14 -12.03 -1.09
N LEU A 139 -9.04 -12.64 -1.86
CA LEU A 139 -8.86 -14.00 -2.37
C LEU A 139 -7.63 -14.10 -3.28
N GLN A 140 -7.44 -13.13 -4.17
CA GLN A 140 -6.30 -13.10 -5.09
C GLN A 140 -4.97 -12.98 -4.32
N GLN A 141 -4.93 -12.13 -3.29
CA GLN A 141 -3.76 -11.98 -2.42
C GLN A 141 -3.46 -13.26 -1.65
N ALA A 142 -4.47 -13.87 -1.03
CA ALA A 142 -4.33 -15.13 -0.30
C ALA A 142 -3.83 -16.26 -1.21
N GLN A 143 -4.35 -16.35 -2.44
CA GLN A 143 -3.91 -17.34 -3.41
C GLN A 143 -2.43 -17.14 -3.79
N SER A 144 -2.01 -15.90 -4.02
CA SER A 144 -0.61 -15.58 -4.36
C SER A 144 0.33 -15.98 -3.22
N GLN A 145 -0.04 -15.65 -1.97
CA GLN A 145 0.72 -16.03 -0.78
C GLN A 145 0.83 -17.55 -0.62
N LEU A 146 -0.27 -18.29 -0.84
CA LEU A 146 -0.26 -19.76 -0.80
C LEU A 146 0.67 -20.36 -1.85
N ILE A 147 0.61 -19.88 -3.09
CA ILE A 147 1.51 -20.34 -4.18
C ILE A 147 2.97 -20.06 -3.82
N GLN A 148 3.27 -18.89 -3.27
CA GLN A 148 4.64 -18.54 -2.87
C GLN A 148 5.12 -19.41 -1.70
N SER A 149 4.27 -19.67 -0.72
CA SER A 149 4.55 -20.57 0.41
C SER A 149 4.79 -22.01 -0.05
N GLU A 150 3.97 -22.53 -0.96
CA GLU A 150 4.12 -23.87 -1.52
C GLU A 150 5.43 -23.99 -2.33
N LYS A 151 5.74 -22.99 -3.16
CA LYS A 151 7.02 -22.92 -3.88
C LYS A 151 8.22 -22.91 -2.93
N MET A 152 8.15 -22.16 -1.83
CA MET A 152 9.22 -22.12 -0.83
C MET A 152 9.37 -23.42 -0.06
N SER A 153 8.25 -24.06 0.29
CA SER A 153 8.26 -25.38 0.95
C SER A 153 8.84 -26.46 0.04
N SER A 154 8.38 -26.52 -1.21
CA SER A 154 8.88 -27.45 -2.23
C SER A 154 10.36 -27.22 -2.54
N LEU A 155 10.77 -25.94 -2.68
CA LEU A 155 12.17 -25.58 -2.87
C LEU A 155 13.00 -26.01 -1.65
N GLY A 156 12.53 -25.77 -0.42
CA GLY A 156 13.21 -26.21 0.80
C GLY A 156 13.47 -27.72 0.84
N GLN A 157 12.47 -28.54 0.53
CA GLN A 157 12.61 -30.00 0.50
C GLN A 157 13.55 -30.49 -0.62
N LEU A 158 13.42 -29.96 -1.83
CA LEU A 158 14.29 -30.31 -2.95
C LEU A 158 15.73 -29.89 -2.71
N VAL A 159 15.93 -28.67 -2.18
CA VAL A 159 17.25 -28.14 -1.87
C VAL A 159 17.95 -28.97 -0.81
N ALA A 160 17.26 -29.49 0.20
CA ALA A 160 17.88 -30.36 1.21
C ALA A 160 18.44 -31.65 0.61
N GLY A 161 17.72 -32.29 -0.32
CA GLY A 161 18.18 -33.48 -1.03
C GLY A 161 19.33 -33.19 -1.99
N VAL A 162 19.16 -32.17 -2.84
CA VAL A 162 20.17 -31.75 -3.83
C VAL A 162 21.45 -31.26 -3.15
N ALA A 163 21.35 -30.54 -2.03
CA ALA A 163 22.51 -30.11 -1.25
C ALA A 163 23.34 -31.30 -0.75
N HIS A 164 22.68 -32.38 -0.31
CA HIS A 164 23.39 -33.59 0.09
C HIS A 164 24.06 -34.29 -1.11
N GLU A 165 23.39 -34.36 -2.25
CA GLU A 165 23.94 -34.97 -3.46
C GLU A 165 25.07 -34.17 -4.11
N ILE A 166 25.09 -32.83 -3.99
CA ILE A 166 26.18 -31.97 -4.46
C ILE A 166 27.35 -31.96 -3.46
N ASN A 167 27.10 -31.97 -2.15
CA ASN A 167 28.18 -32.00 -1.17
C ASN A 167 29.08 -33.21 -1.32
N ASN A 168 28.52 -34.36 -1.73
CA ASN A 168 29.30 -35.58 -1.92
C ASN A 168 30.43 -35.44 -2.95
N PRO A 169 30.18 -35.12 -4.24
CA PRO A 169 31.24 -34.88 -5.22
C PRO A 169 32.15 -33.70 -4.85
N VAL A 170 31.63 -32.64 -4.24
CA VAL A 170 32.45 -31.51 -3.79
C VAL A 170 33.46 -31.92 -2.73
N ASN A 171 33.06 -32.72 -1.75
CA ASN A 171 33.97 -33.24 -0.73
C ASN A 171 35.06 -34.15 -1.34
N PHE A 172 34.71 -34.97 -2.35
CA PHE A 172 35.70 -35.76 -3.06
C PHE A 172 36.70 -34.89 -3.84
N ILE A 173 36.23 -33.83 -4.51
CA ILE A 173 37.09 -32.90 -5.23
C ILE A 173 38.02 -32.17 -4.25
N TYR A 174 37.46 -31.60 -3.18
CA TYR A 174 38.23 -30.82 -2.19
C TYR A 174 39.29 -31.66 -1.48
N GLY A 175 38.93 -32.88 -1.08
CA GLY A 175 39.86 -33.82 -0.45
C GLY A 175 41.03 -34.17 -1.35
N ASN A 176 40.79 -34.37 -2.66
CA ASN A 176 41.86 -34.71 -3.59
C ASN A 176 42.68 -33.50 -4.06
N ILE A 177 42.06 -32.33 -4.26
CA ILE A 177 42.76 -31.11 -4.71
C ILE A 177 43.89 -30.74 -3.75
N THR A 178 43.65 -30.86 -2.44
CA THR A 178 44.66 -30.58 -1.42
C THR A 178 45.89 -31.47 -1.63
N HIS A 179 45.68 -32.79 -1.75
CA HIS A 179 46.77 -33.74 -1.98
C HIS A 179 47.48 -33.53 -3.32
N VAL A 180 46.74 -33.27 -4.39
CA VAL A 180 47.33 -33.01 -5.71
C VAL A 180 48.17 -31.73 -5.67
N THR A 181 47.72 -30.70 -4.96
CA THR A 181 48.48 -29.45 -4.77
C THR A 181 49.79 -29.71 -4.04
N ASP A 182 49.76 -30.49 -2.96
CA ASP A 182 50.98 -30.87 -2.23
C ASP A 182 51.94 -31.67 -3.13
N TYR A 183 51.44 -32.67 -3.86
CA TYR A 183 52.25 -33.48 -4.77
C TYR A 183 52.86 -32.64 -5.90
N THR A 184 52.08 -31.72 -6.47
CA THR A 184 52.57 -30.82 -7.52
C THR A 184 53.64 -29.88 -6.97
N ASN A 185 53.47 -29.32 -5.77
CA ASN A 185 54.49 -28.49 -5.14
C ASN A 185 55.78 -29.26 -4.87
N ASP A 186 55.71 -30.50 -4.39
CA ASP A 186 56.88 -31.35 -4.17
C ASP A 186 57.62 -31.63 -5.48
N ILE A 187 56.89 -31.92 -6.57
CA ILE A 187 57.47 -32.14 -7.91
C ILE A 187 58.11 -30.86 -8.45
N VAL A 188 57.43 -29.72 -8.35
CA VAL A 188 57.94 -28.40 -8.76
C VAL A 188 59.23 -28.08 -8.02
N ASN A 189 59.23 -28.22 -6.69
CA ASN A 189 60.40 -27.95 -5.85
C ASN A 189 61.59 -28.85 -6.23
N LEU A 190 61.34 -30.14 -6.52
CA LEU A 190 62.38 -31.07 -6.95
C LEU A 190 62.96 -30.68 -8.32
N LEU A 191 62.11 -30.32 -9.28
CA LEU A 191 62.53 -29.89 -10.61
C LEU A 191 63.35 -28.61 -10.54
N GLN A 192 62.94 -27.64 -9.72
CA GLN A 192 63.69 -26.41 -9.47
C GLN A 192 65.06 -26.70 -8.83
N LEU A 193 65.13 -27.61 -7.87
CA LEU A 193 66.40 -28.04 -7.27
C LEU A 193 67.34 -28.69 -8.31
N TYR A 194 66.80 -29.49 -9.24
CA TYR A 194 67.57 -30.03 -10.35
C TYR A 194 68.08 -28.94 -11.29
N GLN A 195 67.24 -27.95 -11.64
CA GLN A 195 67.65 -26.81 -12.47
C GLN A 195 68.75 -25.97 -11.79
N ASP A 196 68.66 -25.76 -10.48
CA ASP A 196 69.63 -24.99 -9.70
C ASP A 196 70.97 -25.71 -9.54
N THR A 197 70.94 -27.04 -9.37
CA THR A 197 72.14 -27.83 -9.07
C THR A 197 72.81 -28.39 -10.32
N TYR A 198 72.06 -28.58 -11.41
CA TYR A 198 72.53 -29.17 -12.67
C TYR A 198 72.41 -28.17 -13.82
N SER A 199 73.25 -27.14 -13.78
CA SER A 199 73.23 -25.99 -14.69
C SER A 199 73.61 -26.28 -16.15
N GLN A 200 73.94 -27.53 -16.50
CA GLN A 200 74.19 -27.97 -17.88
C GLN A 200 73.45 -29.30 -18.16
N PRO A 201 72.15 -29.25 -18.50
CA PRO A 201 71.40 -30.43 -18.92
C PRO A 201 72.05 -31.12 -20.13
N THR A 202 71.92 -32.44 -20.25
CA THR A 202 72.32 -33.14 -21.49
C THR A 202 71.44 -32.67 -22.65
N PRO A 203 71.90 -32.78 -23.91
CA PRO A 203 71.13 -32.35 -25.08
C PRO A 203 69.73 -32.98 -25.12
N GLU A 204 69.62 -34.26 -24.75
CA GLU A 204 68.36 -35.01 -24.67
C GLU A 204 67.38 -34.41 -23.66
N ILE A 205 67.88 -33.93 -22.50
CA ILE A 205 67.04 -33.30 -21.46
C ILE A 205 66.67 -31.87 -21.88
N ALA A 206 67.58 -31.15 -22.53
CA ALA A 206 67.32 -29.79 -23.00
C ALA A 206 66.24 -29.75 -24.10
N GLU A 207 66.28 -30.72 -25.03
CA GLU A 207 65.26 -30.90 -26.08
C GLU A 207 63.89 -31.18 -25.45
N GLU A 208 63.81 -32.11 -24.49
CA GLU A 208 62.54 -32.42 -23.81
C GLU A 208 61.98 -31.23 -22.99
N ILE A 209 62.85 -30.45 -22.33
CA ILE A 209 62.44 -29.24 -21.58
C ILE A 209 61.80 -28.20 -22.51
N GLU A 210 62.37 -28.02 -23.70
CA GLU A 210 61.83 -27.11 -24.72
C GLU A 210 60.53 -27.66 -25.33
N ASP A 211 60.47 -28.96 -25.62
CA ASP A 211 59.31 -29.63 -26.22
C ASP A 211 58.06 -29.56 -25.33
N ILE A 212 58.21 -29.70 -24.01
CA ILE A 212 57.08 -29.64 -23.06
C ILE A 212 56.77 -28.24 -22.54
N ASP A 213 57.60 -27.24 -22.88
CA ASP A 213 57.55 -25.89 -22.33
C ASP A 213 57.50 -25.89 -20.78
N LEU A 214 58.57 -26.43 -20.17
CA LEU A 214 58.59 -26.68 -18.73
C LEU A 214 58.37 -25.41 -17.89
N GLU A 215 58.90 -24.27 -18.32
CA GLU A 215 58.74 -22.99 -17.61
C GLU A 215 57.26 -22.58 -17.51
N PHE A 216 56.52 -22.72 -18.62
CA PHE A 216 55.09 -22.48 -18.63
C PHE A 216 54.35 -23.45 -17.69
N LEU A 217 54.69 -24.74 -17.69
CA LEU A 217 54.05 -25.73 -16.82
C LEU A 217 54.28 -25.46 -15.34
N LEU A 218 55.51 -25.10 -14.95
CA LEU A 218 55.86 -24.76 -13.56
C LEU A 218 55.09 -23.53 -13.07
N GLU A 219 54.80 -22.58 -13.97
CA GLU A 219 53.97 -21.42 -13.65
C GLU A 219 52.45 -21.71 -13.65
N ASP A 220 51.94 -22.50 -14.60
CA ASP A 220 50.51 -22.66 -14.84
C ASP A 220 49.86 -23.73 -13.95
N LEU A 221 50.56 -24.82 -13.65
CA LEU A 221 50.02 -25.91 -12.81
C LEU A 221 49.54 -25.41 -11.42
N PRO A 222 50.33 -24.60 -10.68
CA PRO A 222 49.86 -24.04 -9.41
C PRO A 222 48.65 -23.11 -9.59
N LYS A 223 48.62 -22.32 -10.67
CA LYS A 223 47.50 -21.40 -10.98
C LYS A 223 46.22 -22.18 -11.28
N MET A 224 46.31 -23.27 -12.04
CA MET A 224 45.18 -24.15 -12.35
C MET A 224 44.61 -24.82 -11.08
N LEU A 225 45.47 -25.37 -10.23
CA LEU A 225 45.04 -26.01 -8.97
C LEU A 225 44.39 -25.02 -8.01
N ASN A 226 44.94 -23.80 -7.92
CA ASN A 226 44.32 -22.72 -7.15
C ASN A 226 42.94 -22.34 -7.72
N SER A 227 42.81 -22.23 -9.04
CA SER A 227 41.51 -21.96 -9.70
C SER A 227 40.46 -23.05 -9.39
N MET A 228 40.86 -24.33 -9.43
CA MET A 228 39.98 -25.44 -9.05
C MET A 228 39.59 -25.38 -7.57
N THR A 229 40.51 -24.99 -6.68
CA THR A 229 40.26 -24.81 -5.24
C THR A 229 39.20 -23.73 -5.01
N VAL A 230 39.39 -22.55 -5.61
CA VAL A 230 38.43 -21.43 -5.53
C VAL A 230 37.06 -21.85 -6.07
N GLY A 231 37.02 -22.60 -7.16
CA GLY A 231 35.78 -23.14 -7.72
C GLY A 231 35.07 -24.10 -6.76
N ALA A 232 35.80 -25.03 -6.15
CA ALA A 232 35.26 -25.99 -5.18
C ALA A 232 34.73 -25.30 -3.92
N ASP A 233 35.47 -24.32 -3.38
CA ASP A 233 35.03 -23.52 -2.23
C ASP A 233 33.75 -22.75 -2.52
N ARG A 234 33.63 -22.19 -3.72
CA ARG A 234 32.39 -21.51 -4.14
C ARG A 234 31.20 -22.46 -4.16
N ILE A 235 31.36 -23.68 -4.66
CA ILE A 235 30.25 -24.67 -4.66
C ILE A 235 29.88 -25.05 -3.23
N LYS A 236 30.87 -25.23 -2.35
CA LYS A 236 30.64 -25.53 -0.93
C LYS A 236 29.84 -24.44 -0.23
N GLU A 237 30.18 -23.17 -0.45
CA GLU A 237 29.43 -22.03 0.10
C GLU A 237 28.01 -21.95 -0.45
N ILE A 238 27.81 -22.27 -1.74
CA ILE A 238 26.47 -22.35 -2.35
C ILE A 238 25.63 -23.43 -1.66
N VAL A 239 26.17 -24.63 -1.52
CA VAL A 239 25.46 -25.75 -0.90
C VAL A 239 25.15 -25.47 0.57
N LYS A 240 26.09 -24.84 1.30
CA LYS A 240 25.91 -24.42 2.68
C LYS A 240 24.74 -23.43 2.81
N SER A 241 24.75 -22.36 2.02
CA SER A 241 23.71 -21.33 2.04
C SER A 241 22.32 -21.88 1.67
N LEU A 242 22.28 -22.77 0.69
CA LEU A 242 21.06 -23.49 0.30
C LEU A 242 20.50 -24.36 1.44
N ARG A 243 21.36 -25.11 2.12
CA ARG A 243 20.97 -25.94 3.27
C ARG A 243 20.50 -25.10 4.45
N THR A 244 21.19 -23.98 4.70
CA THR A 244 20.86 -23.00 5.73
C THR A 244 19.45 -22.44 5.48
N PHE A 245 19.17 -21.97 4.27
CA PHE A 245 17.82 -21.49 3.89
C PHE A 245 16.73 -22.56 4.05
N SER A 246 16.96 -23.78 3.58
CA SER A 246 16.01 -24.89 3.66
C SER A 246 15.62 -25.25 5.10
N ARG A 247 16.60 -25.31 6.01
CA ARG A 247 16.40 -25.63 7.43
C ARG A 247 15.60 -24.59 8.18
N PHE A 248 15.58 -23.35 7.71
CA PHE A 248 14.90 -22.28 8.42
C PHE A 248 13.40 -22.24 8.19
N ASN A 249 12.84 -23.00 7.26
CA ASN A 249 11.37 -23.16 7.14
C ASN A 249 10.74 -24.00 8.27
N GLU A 250 11.49 -24.36 9.31
CA GLU A 250 10.98 -24.99 10.53
C GLU A 250 10.20 -23.98 11.41
N ALA A 251 9.05 -24.38 11.96
CA ALA A 251 8.14 -23.52 12.73
C ALA A 251 8.59 -23.23 14.19
N GLU A 252 9.87 -23.45 14.51
CA GLU A 252 10.40 -23.38 15.87
C GLU A 252 11.26 -22.13 16.09
N MET A 253 11.11 -21.48 17.25
CA MET A 253 12.00 -20.41 17.70
C MET A 253 13.38 -20.96 18.04
N LYS A 254 14.43 -20.39 17.43
CA LYS A 254 15.82 -20.80 17.64
C LYS A 254 16.72 -19.58 17.74
N LEU A 255 17.84 -19.71 18.45
CA LEU A 255 18.93 -18.75 18.40
C LEU A 255 19.63 -18.87 17.05
N VAL A 256 19.54 -17.83 16.23
CA VAL A 256 20.10 -17.83 14.88
C VAL A 256 20.94 -16.60 14.61
N ASN A 257 21.93 -16.77 13.73
CA ASN A 257 22.70 -15.66 13.19
C ASN A 257 21.92 -15.02 12.03
N LEU A 258 21.47 -13.78 12.22
CA LEU A 258 20.68 -13.06 11.22
C LEU A 258 21.48 -12.71 9.96
N HIS A 259 22.79 -12.50 10.05
CA HIS A 259 23.62 -12.24 8.87
C HIS A 259 23.67 -13.47 7.95
N GLU A 260 23.78 -14.68 8.50
CA GLU A 260 23.73 -15.91 7.69
C GLU A 260 22.39 -16.06 6.96
N ASN A 261 21.29 -15.60 7.58
CA ASN A 261 19.95 -15.65 7.00
C ASN A 261 19.82 -14.66 5.83
N ILE A 262 20.29 -13.42 6.03
CA ILE A 262 20.32 -12.38 4.98
C ILE A 262 21.24 -12.82 3.83
N ASP A 263 22.41 -13.36 4.13
CA ASP A 263 23.37 -13.81 3.11
C ASP A 263 22.84 -14.98 2.29
N SER A 264 22.18 -15.94 2.94
CA SER A 264 21.50 -17.05 2.23
C SER A 264 20.41 -16.54 1.29
N THR A 265 19.63 -15.55 1.75
CA THR A 265 18.58 -14.88 0.97
C THR A 265 19.16 -14.15 -0.25
N LEU A 266 20.22 -13.36 -0.05
CA LEU A 266 20.94 -12.68 -1.13
C LEU A 266 21.50 -13.66 -2.15
N MET A 267 22.01 -14.80 -1.69
CA MET A 267 22.56 -15.82 -2.58
C MET A 267 21.49 -16.47 -3.46
N ILE A 268 20.30 -16.72 -2.91
CA ILE A 268 19.15 -17.23 -3.69
C ILE A 268 18.72 -16.19 -4.72
N LEU A 269 18.72 -14.91 -4.35
CA LEU A 269 18.41 -13.79 -5.23
C LEU A 269 19.59 -13.41 -6.14
N TYR A 270 20.74 -14.09 -6.08
CA TYR A 270 21.92 -13.75 -6.86
C TYR A 270 21.66 -13.70 -8.36
N ASN A 271 20.84 -14.62 -8.90
CA ASN A 271 20.45 -14.59 -10.33
C ASN A 271 19.63 -13.35 -10.72
N ARG A 272 18.98 -12.71 -9.75
CA ARG A 272 18.30 -11.43 -9.91
C ARG A 272 19.19 -10.24 -9.55
N ILE A 273 20.36 -10.43 -8.95
CA ILE A 273 21.28 -9.34 -8.62
C ILE A 273 22.32 -9.19 -9.73
N LYS A 274 22.86 -10.32 -10.22
CA LYS A 274 23.89 -10.37 -11.27
C LYS A 274 23.48 -9.63 -12.55
N ALA A 275 24.49 -9.21 -13.31
CA ALA A 275 24.29 -8.62 -14.62
C ALA A 275 23.46 -9.53 -15.54
N LYS A 276 22.56 -8.92 -16.30
CA LYS A 276 21.77 -9.55 -17.37
C LYS A 276 22.10 -8.85 -18.69
N ASN A 277 21.61 -9.40 -19.80
CA ASN A 277 21.84 -8.81 -21.13
C ASN A 277 21.24 -7.40 -21.26
N ASP A 278 20.18 -7.12 -20.50
CA ASP A 278 19.39 -5.89 -20.53
C ASP A 278 19.72 -4.93 -19.38
N ARG A 279 20.52 -5.34 -18.39
CA ARG A 279 20.95 -4.45 -17.30
C ARG A 279 22.26 -4.85 -16.61
N PRO A 280 23.05 -3.88 -16.09
CA PRO A 280 24.20 -4.16 -15.24
C PRO A 280 23.84 -4.87 -13.93
N GLU A 281 24.87 -5.36 -13.24
CA GLU A 281 24.77 -5.95 -11.91
C GLU A 281 24.32 -4.91 -10.86
N ILE A 282 23.47 -5.34 -9.92
CA ILE A 282 23.08 -4.52 -8.76
C ILE A 282 24.16 -4.67 -7.69
N GLU A 283 24.71 -3.57 -7.22
CA GLU A 283 25.72 -3.56 -6.17
C GLU A 283 25.08 -3.77 -4.80
N VAL A 284 25.53 -4.76 -4.05
CA VAL A 284 25.04 -5.06 -2.69
C VAL A 284 26.09 -4.66 -1.65
N ILE A 285 25.75 -3.72 -0.77
CA ILE A 285 26.62 -3.25 0.31
C ILE A 285 26.10 -3.77 1.64
N LYS A 286 26.98 -4.44 2.38
CA LYS A 286 26.67 -5.07 3.66
C LYS A 286 27.38 -4.31 4.79
N ASN A 287 26.64 -3.49 5.51
CA ASN A 287 27.09 -2.80 6.71
C ASN A 287 26.60 -3.58 7.94
N TYR A 288 27.18 -4.74 8.16
CA TYR A 288 26.81 -5.60 9.27
C TYR A 288 27.47 -5.12 10.56
N GLY A 289 26.68 -4.65 11.52
CA GLY A 289 27.13 -4.43 12.89
C GLY A 289 27.32 -5.75 13.63
N ASP A 290 27.93 -5.70 14.82
CA ASP A 290 28.08 -6.88 15.66
C ASP A 290 26.73 -7.24 16.30
N LEU A 291 26.19 -8.40 15.94
CA LEU A 291 24.89 -8.89 16.41
C LEU A 291 25.06 -10.21 17.17
N PRO A 292 24.53 -10.33 18.40
CA PRO A 292 24.47 -11.62 19.07
C PRO A 292 23.48 -12.55 18.34
N PRO A 293 23.56 -13.88 18.57
CA PRO A 293 22.53 -14.80 18.13
C PRO A 293 21.14 -14.39 18.65
N VAL A 294 20.15 -14.38 17.76
CA VAL A 294 18.82 -13.81 18.03
C VAL A 294 17.80 -14.93 18.12
N GLY A 295 16.98 -14.92 19.17
CA GLY A 295 15.88 -15.87 19.33
C GLY A 295 14.72 -15.47 18.45
N CYS A 296 14.54 -16.12 17.29
CA CYS A 296 13.47 -15.80 16.35
C CYS A 296 13.00 -17.02 15.54
N TYR A 297 11.86 -16.85 14.86
CA TYR A 297 11.37 -17.79 13.84
C TYR A 297 12.10 -17.52 12.52
N ALA A 298 13.21 -18.22 12.28
CA ALA A 298 14.09 -17.96 11.14
C ALA A 298 13.37 -18.03 9.77
N GLY A 299 12.38 -18.92 9.61
CA GLY A 299 11.63 -19.05 8.35
C GLY A 299 10.76 -17.84 8.04
N GLN A 300 10.10 -17.30 9.07
CA GLN A 300 9.31 -16.08 8.92
C GLN A 300 10.21 -14.89 8.61
N LEU A 301 11.36 -14.77 9.27
CA LEU A 301 12.33 -13.70 8.96
C LEU A 301 12.93 -13.84 7.56
N ASN A 302 13.24 -15.05 7.10
CA ASN A 302 13.69 -15.27 5.73
C ASN A 302 12.63 -14.87 4.71
N GLN A 303 11.35 -15.09 5.01
CA GLN A 303 10.25 -14.60 4.16
C GLN A 303 10.22 -13.06 4.12
N VAL A 304 10.44 -12.40 5.26
CA VAL A 304 10.57 -10.93 5.32
C VAL A 304 11.76 -10.47 4.48
N PHE A 305 12.95 -11.06 4.64
CA PHE A 305 14.13 -10.70 3.86
C PHE A 305 13.93 -10.95 2.37
N MET A 306 13.38 -12.09 1.97
CA MET A 306 13.06 -12.41 0.58
C MET A 306 12.14 -11.36 -0.03
N ASN A 307 11.07 -10.96 0.68
CA ASN A 307 10.11 -9.99 0.19
C ASN A 307 10.73 -8.59 0.09
N LEU A 308 11.43 -8.13 1.12
CA LEU A 308 12.03 -6.78 1.13
C LEU A 308 13.14 -6.65 0.08
N ILE A 309 14.02 -7.65 -0.05
CA ILE A 309 15.09 -7.62 -1.05
C ILE A 309 14.51 -7.80 -2.45
N SER A 310 13.47 -8.64 -2.65
CA SER A 310 12.75 -8.71 -3.93
C SER A 310 12.18 -7.35 -4.31
N ASN A 311 11.44 -6.70 -3.41
CA ASN A 311 10.83 -5.40 -3.66
C ASN A 311 11.88 -4.33 -3.98
N ALA A 312 13.03 -4.36 -3.30
CA ALA A 312 14.16 -3.50 -3.62
C ALA A 312 14.69 -3.74 -5.04
N ILE A 313 14.83 -5.01 -5.45
CA ILE A 313 15.23 -5.35 -6.82
C ILE A 313 14.16 -4.91 -7.83
N ASP A 314 12.89 -5.17 -7.57
CA ASP A 314 11.76 -4.82 -8.45
C ASP A 314 11.69 -3.30 -8.68
N ALA A 315 11.81 -2.50 -7.61
CA ALA A 315 11.83 -1.04 -7.68
C ALA A 315 13.04 -0.52 -8.49
N LEU A 316 14.21 -1.16 -8.33
CA LEU A 316 15.39 -0.83 -9.12
C LEU A 316 15.21 -1.23 -10.59
N GLU A 317 14.62 -2.39 -10.88
CA GLU A 317 14.33 -2.87 -12.24
C GLU A 317 13.32 -1.95 -12.95
N GLU A 318 12.26 -1.50 -12.28
CA GLU A 318 11.27 -0.57 -12.83
C GLU A 318 11.89 0.78 -13.16
N LYS A 319 12.64 1.38 -12.22
CA LYS A 319 13.33 2.66 -12.45
C LYS A 319 14.39 2.57 -13.56
N SER A 320 15.04 1.41 -13.71
CA SER A 320 16.05 1.16 -14.74
C SER A 320 15.50 1.15 -16.16
N GLN A 321 14.18 0.95 -16.37
CA GLN A 321 13.57 1.00 -17.71
C GLN A 321 13.74 2.35 -18.40
N ASN A 322 13.98 3.42 -17.62
CA ASN A 322 14.18 4.78 -18.13
C ASN A 322 15.65 5.12 -18.44
N PHE A 323 16.58 4.20 -18.20
CA PHE A 323 18.03 4.42 -18.37
C PHE A 323 18.62 3.38 -19.32
N THR A 324 19.62 3.80 -20.09
CA THR A 324 20.37 2.88 -20.96
C THR A 324 21.41 2.08 -20.18
N TYR A 325 21.84 0.95 -20.72
CA TYR A 325 22.85 0.08 -20.09
C TYR A 325 24.13 0.83 -19.70
N ALA A 326 24.60 1.74 -20.56
CA ALA A 326 25.81 2.55 -20.31
C ALA A 326 25.63 3.56 -19.17
N GLU A 327 24.42 4.12 -19.02
CA GLU A 327 24.10 5.08 -17.96
C GLU A 327 24.02 4.41 -16.59
N ILE A 328 23.42 3.22 -16.53
CA ILE A 328 23.40 2.40 -15.31
C ILE A 328 24.82 1.89 -15.00
N GLY A 329 25.63 1.57 -16.01
CA GLY A 329 27.03 1.19 -15.81
C GLY A 329 27.88 2.31 -15.19
N ALA A 330 27.61 3.57 -15.55
CA ALA A 330 28.27 4.73 -14.94
C ALA A 330 27.74 5.04 -13.53
N ASN A 331 26.51 4.65 -13.22
CA ASN A 331 25.80 4.93 -11.97
C ASN A 331 25.04 3.67 -11.51
N PRO A 332 25.73 2.69 -10.89
CA PRO A 332 25.14 1.39 -10.60
C PRO A 332 24.02 1.48 -9.57
N ASN A 333 22.99 0.67 -9.80
CA ASN A 333 21.92 0.44 -8.84
C ASN A 333 22.50 -0.22 -7.59
N ARG A 334 22.05 0.20 -6.41
CA ARG A 334 22.65 -0.22 -5.15
C ARG A 334 21.60 -0.61 -4.13
N ILE A 335 21.83 -1.73 -3.46
CA ILE A 335 21.08 -2.17 -2.28
C ILE A 335 22.05 -2.15 -1.10
N THR A 336 21.72 -1.39 -0.07
CA THR A 336 22.52 -1.29 1.17
C THR A 336 21.75 -1.95 2.31
N ILE A 337 22.37 -2.93 2.95
CA ILE A 337 21.82 -3.63 4.11
C ILE A 337 22.66 -3.25 5.32
N THR A 338 22.02 -2.63 6.31
CA THR A 338 22.66 -2.21 7.56
C THR A 338 22.02 -2.93 8.72
N THR A 339 22.83 -3.43 9.65
CA THR A 339 22.34 -4.02 10.90
C THR A 339 23.00 -3.35 12.09
N GLU A 340 22.22 -3.02 13.11
CA GLU A 340 22.72 -2.38 14.33
C GLU A 340 21.89 -2.80 15.55
N THR A 341 22.52 -2.80 16.72
CA THR A 341 21.82 -3.02 18.00
C THR A 341 21.48 -1.66 18.62
N VAL A 342 20.20 -1.40 18.89
CA VAL A 342 19.71 -0.14 19.48
C VAL A 342 18.83 -0.48 20.67
N ASP A 343 19.20 -0.03 21.88
CA ASP A 343 18.39 -0.16 23.09
C ASP A 343 17.75 -1.54 23.32
N ASN A 344 18.57 -2.60 23.16
CA ASN A 344 18.17 -4.01 23.32
C ASN A 344 17.25 -4.57 22.21
N THR A 345 17.11 -3.84 21.09
CA THR A 345 16.46 -4.30 19.85
C THR A 345 17.49 -4.39 18.73
N ILE A 346 17.18 -5.19 17.71
CA ILE A 346 18.02 -5.32 16.52
C ILE A 346 17.31 -4.63 15.37
N LYS A 347 17.98 -3.62 14.83
CA LYS A 347 17.49 -2.87 13.69
C LYS A 347 18.17 -3.37 12.43
N ILE A 348 17.35 -3.71 11.44
CA ILE A 348 17.78 -4.14 10.10
C ILE A 348 17.19 -3.15 9.11
N CYS A 349 18.05 -2.47 8.36
CA CYS A 349 17.67 -1.51 7.34
C CYS A 349 18.08 -2.03 5.97
N ILE A 350 17.13 -2.13 5.04
CA ILE A 350 17.37 -2.48 3.64
C ILE A 350 16.96 -1.26 2.81
N ALA A 351 17.95 -0.58 2.24
CA ALA A 351 17.75 0.61 1.43
C ALA A 351 18.11 0.31 -0.03
N SER A 352 17.25 0.71 -0.96
CA SER A 352 17.56 0.74 -2.39
C SER A 352 17.86 2.18 -2.81
N SER A 353 18.80 2.33 -3.74
CA SER A 353 19.12 3.63 -4.30
C SER A 353 19.48 3.53 -5.77
N VAL A 354 19.04 4.55 -6.53
CA VAL A 354 19.43 4.80 -7.92
C VAL A 354 20.25 6.08 -7.93
N ARG A 355 21.42 6.05 -8.59
CA ARG A 355 22.17 7.27 -8.87
C ARG A 355 21.64 7.90 -10.16
N THR A 356 21.19 9.14 -10.06
CA THR A 356 20.72 9.92 -11.21
C THR A 356 21.88 10.37 -12.10
N ARG A 357 21.59 10.82 -13.33
CA ARG A 357 22.60 11.34 -14.28
C ARG A 357 23.48 12.45 -13.70
N ASP A 358 22.95 13.19 -12.72
CA ASP A 358 23.63 14.30 -12.05
C ASP A 358 24.39 13.87 -10.77
N GLY A 359 24.45 12.56 -10.48
CA GLY A 359 25.18 11.98 -9.35
C GLY A 359 24.45 12.06 -8.00
N ALA A 360 23.21 12.56 -7.96
CA ALA A 360 22.41 12.57 -6.74
C ALA A 360 21.87 11.16 -6.42
N GLU A 361 22.06 10.72 -5.17
CA GLU A 361 21.48 9.48 -4.63
C GLU A 361 20.03 9.72 -4.23
N ILE A 362 19.11 9.02 -4.89
CA ILE A 362 17.72 8.90 -4.42
C ILE A 362 17.70 7.70 -3.46
N ARG A 363 17.48 7.96 -2.17
CA ARG A 363 17.41 6.92 -1.12
C ARG A 363 15.96 6.65 -0.76
N GLU A 364 15.55 5.39 -0.84
CA GLU A 364 14.29 4.90 -0.28
C GLU A 364 14.63 3.97 0.90
N SER A 365 14.33 4.40 2.12
CA SER A 365 14.50 3.61 3.34
C SER A 365 13.14 3.10 3.82
N LEU A 366 13.01 1.78 3.98
CA LEU A 366 11.88 1.13 4.63
C LEU A 366 12.25 0.87 6.10
N PHE A 367 11.48 1.44 7.02
CA PHE A 367 11.63 1.19 8.46
C PHE A 367 10.65 0.09 8.88
N LEU A 368 11.14 -0.92 9.59
CA LEU A 368 10.30 -1.85 10.35
C LEU A 368 10.19 -1.29 11.77
N ASN A 369 8.98 -0.97 12.22
CA ASN A 369 8.70 -0.70 13.62
C ASN A 369 7.62 -1.64 14.15
N ASP A 370 7.82 -2.16 15.34
CA ASP A 370 7.07 -3.25 15.96
C ASP A 370 5.74 -2.77 16.55
N GLY A 371 4.71 -2.76 15.71
CA GLY A 371 3.33 -2.94 16.16
C GLY A 371 2.70 -1.76 16.89
N GLN A 372 2.07 -0.88 16.12
CA GLN A 372 0.60 -0.70 16.12
C GLN A 372 0.21 0.23 14.97
N ALA A 373 -0.73 -0.24 14.14
CA ALA A 373 -1.24 0.31 12.87
C ALA A 373 -0.36 0.07 11.63
N ASP A 374 -0.96 -0.55 10.59
CA ASP A 374 -0.41 -0.64 9.24
C ASP A 374 -0.34 0.78 8.63
N LEU A 375 0.78 1.44 8.89
CA LEU A 375 1.24 2.65 8.23
C LEU A 375 2.34 2.22 7.25
N GLU A 376 2.04 2.21 5.95
CA GLU A 376 3.08 2.12 4.91
C GLU A 376 3.75 3.52 4.83
N ASP A 377 4.72 3.78 5.72
CA ASP A 377 5.42 5.07 5.87
C ASP A 377 6.89 4.98 5.40
N ASN A 378 7.35 5.97 4.63
CA ASN A 378 8.76 6.15 4.24
C ASN A 378 9.33 7.51 4.70
N GLY A 379 8.73 8.14 5.73
CA GLY A 379 9.22 9.36 6.37
C GLY A 379 8.95 10.65 5.57
N SER A 380 8.41 10.53 4.36
CA SER A 380 8.05 11.67 3.49
C SER A 380 6.64 11.54 2.92
N ARG A 381 5.90 10.48 3.28
CA ARG A 381 4.65 10.08 2.64
C ARG A 381 3.77 9.34 3.63
N CYS A 382 2.64 9.94 3.97
CA CYS A 382 1.59 9.28 4.73
C CYS A 382 0.47 8.78 3.80
N VAL A 383 0.06 7.53 3.98
CA VAL A 383 -1.02 6.88 3.23
C VAL A 383 -2.04 6.33 4.21
N LEU A 384 -3.30 6.75 4.07
CA LEU A 384 -4.40 6.28 4.91
C LEU A 384 -5.35 5.39 4.09
N ARG A 385 -5.58 4.16 4.57
CA ARG A 385 -6.55 3.22 4.01
C ARG A 385 -7.78 3.13 4.94
N GLY A 386 -8.89 3.77 4.59
CA GLY A 386 -10.14 3.76 5.37
C GLY A 386 -10.81 5.13 5.44
N ASP A 387 -11.90 5.24 6.21
CA ASP A 387 -12.63 6.50 6.38
C ASP A 387 -11.71 7.63 6.85
N LEU A 388 -11.90 8.81 6.28
CA LEU A 388 -11.01 9.94 6.45
C LEU A 388 -11.14 10.52 7.87
N PRO A 389 -10.09 10.47 8.70
CA PRO A 389 -10.15 11.09 10.03
C PRO A 389 -10.20 12.62 9.89
N GLN A 390 -10.92 13.29 10.80
CA GLN A 390 -10.99 14.76 10.82
C GLN A 390 -9.63 15.42 11.06
N VAL A 391 -8.68 14.69 11.66
CA VAL A 391 -7.32 15.14 11.95
C VAL A 391 -6.33 14.03 11.62
N VAL A 392 -5.28 14.36 10.89
CA VAL A 392 -4.10 13.50 10.68
C VAL A 392 -2.91 14.19 11.32
N GLU A 393 -2.25 13.56 12.29
CA GLU A 393 -1.07 14.12 12.96
C GLU A 393 0.18 13.29 12.64
N LEU A 394 1.27 13.97 12.34
CA LEU A 394 2.60 13.41 12.14
C LEU A 394 3.52 13.92 13.25
N SER A 395 4.32 13.01 13.81
CA SER A 395 5.26 13.32 14.88
C SER A 395 6.63 12.72 14.60
N TRP A 396 7.69 13.47 14.91
CA TRP A 396 9.08 13.04 14.78
C TRP A 396 9.81 13.14 16.12
N ASP A 397 10.76 12.22 16.35
CA ASP A 397 11.60 12.21 17.55
C ASP A 397 12.61 13.38 17.60
N GLN A 398 12.92 13.96 16.44
CA GLN A 398 13.81 15.12 16.29
C GLN A 398 13.14 16.19 15.39
N PRO A 399 13.37 17.50 15.62
CA PRO A 399 12.73 18.54 14.82
C PRO A 399 13.17 18.50 13.35
N VAL A 400 12.19 18.50 12.44
CA VAL A 400 12.39 18.52 10.98
C VAL A 400 12.10 19.91 10.40
N GLU A 401 12.74 20.25 9.28
CA GLU A 401 12.48 21.49 8.53
C GLU A 401 11.57 21.24 7.32
N LEU A 402 10.49 22.01 7.20
CA LEU A 402 9.45 21.82 6.19
C LEU A 402 9.17 23.16 5.48
N GLY A 403 9.26 23.20 4.15
CA GLY A 403 8.99 24.42 3.36
C GLY A 403 7.92 24.26 2.27
N ALA A 404 7.38 23.05 2.10
CA ALA A 404 6.29 22.79 1.18
C ALA A 404 5.53 21.54 1.60
N ALA A 405 4.28 21.45 1.16
CA ALA A 405 3.45 20.26 1.28
C ALA A 405 2.67 20.02 -0.01
N ARG A 406 2.51 18.76 -0.38
CA ARG A 406 1.56 18.30 -1.39
C ARG A 406 0.61 17.32 -0.74
N ILE A 407 -0.69 17.52 -0.91
CA ILE A 407 -1.76 16.66 -0.40
C ILE A 407 -2.54 16.14 -1.59
N VAL A 408 -2.66 14.82 -1.73
CA VAL A 408 -3.51 14.20 -2.75
C VAL A 408 -4.68 13.46 -2.09
N SER A 409 -5.89 13.67 -2.62
CA SER A 409 -7.12 13.09 -2.09
C SER A 409 -7.94 12.37 -3.16
N GLY A 410 -8.43 11.17 -2.81
CA GLY A 410 -9.42 10.42 -3.57
C GLY A 410 -8.92 9.76 -4.86
N TYR A 411 -8.58 8.47 -4.81
CA TYR A 411 -8.52 7.59 -5.97
C TYR A 411 -9.82 6.77 -6.08
N ASN A 412 -10.40 6.64 -7.27
CA ASN A 412 -11.44 5.63 -7.51
C ASN A 412 -10.82 4.22 -7.62
N GLN A 413 -11.66 3.18 -7.65
CA GLN A 413 -11.26 1.77 -7.75
C GLN A 413 -10.39 1.41 -8.97
N ARG A 414 -10.19 2.36 -9.90
CA ARG A 414 -9.36 2.22 -11.11
C ARG A 414 -8.07 3.04 -11.05
N GLY A 415 -7.71 3.62 -9.91
CA GLY A 415 -6.48 4.39 -9.75
C GLY A 415 -6.51 5.78 -10.39
N VAL A 416 -7.69 6.33 -10.67
CA VAL A 416 -7.85 7.71 -11.17
C VAL A 416 -8.20 8.64 -10.01
N ILE A 417 -7.57 9.81 -9.97
CA ILE A 417 -7.78 10.85 -8.95
C ILE A 417 -9.13 11.54 -9.22
N VAL A 418 -10.07 11.57 -8.26
CA VAL A 418 -11.43 12.05 -8.54
C VAL A 418 -12.10 12.92 -7.45
N ALA A 419 -11.59 13.01 -6.21
CA ALA A 419 -12.33 13.69 -5.14
C ALA A 419 -11.47 14.63 -4.27
N PRO A 420 -11.66 15.96 -4.35
CA PRO A 420 -10.89 16.94 -3.55
C PRO A 420 -11.34 17.01 -2.09
N LEU A 421 -10.40 17.32 -1.19
CA LEU A 421 -10.72 17.87 0.13
C LEU A 421 -11.26 19.29 -0.07
N ILE A 422 -12.46 19.58 0.44
CA ILE A 422 -13.14 20.86 0.19
C ILE A 422 -12.57 21.94 1.12
N ASP A 423 -12.53 21.68 2.43
CA ASP A 423 -11.91 22.58 3.40
C ASP A 423 -10.92 21.83 4.28
N PHE A 424 -9.68 22.33 4.33
CA PHE A 424 -8.64 21.77 5.17
C PHE A 424 -7.59 22.83 5.57
N ALA A 425 -6.91 22.57 6.68
CA ALA A 425 -5.81 23.39 7.18
C ALA A 425 -4.59 22.53 7.52
N LEU A 426 -3.40 23.00 7.17
CA LEU A 426 -2.13 22.42 7.58
C LEU A 426 -1.56 23.28 8.71
N GLU A 427 -1.27 22.66 9.83
CA GLU A 427 -0.78 23.33 11.03
C GLU A 427 0.48 22.64 11.57
N TRP A 428 1.40 23.42 12.12
CA TRP A 428 2.62 22.93 12.78
C TRP A 428 2.63 23.36 14.25
N HIS A 429 3.31 22.60 15.09
CA HIS A 429 3.40 22.89 16.51
C HIS A 429 4.70 23.65 16.84
N ASP A 430 4.61 24.85 17.42
CA ASP A 430 5.79 25.66 17.74
C ASP A 430 6.47 25.31 19.08
N GLY A 431 6.00 24.25 19.73
CA GLY A 431 6.40 23.83 21.08
C GLY A 431 5.40 24.23 22.16
N HIS A 432 4.53 25.21 21.90
CA HIS A 432 3.50 25.65 22.84
C HIS A 432 2.08 25.70 22.23
N HIS A 433 1.96 26.10 20.96
CA HIS A 433 0.69 26.27 20.27
C HIS A 433 0.75 25.72 18.85
N TRP A 434 -0.42 25.32 18.33
CA TRP A 434 -0.60 25.03 16.92
C TRP A 434 -0.66 26.34 16.13
N ARG A 435 0.15 26.43 15.08
CA ARG A 435 0.18 27.55 14.14
C ARG A 435 -0.18 27.06 12.75
N GLN A 436 -1.03 27.82 12.07
CA GLN A 436 -1.43 27.52 10.71
C GLN A 436 -0.29 27.82 9.74
N ALA A 437 0.18 26.79 9.02
CA ALA A 437 1.06 26.94 7.88
C ALA A 437 0.25 27.37 6.64
N TRP A 438 -0.92 26.76 6.43
CA TRP A 438 -1.81 27.08 5.33
C TRP A 438 -3.25 26.63 5.60
N ALA A 439 -4.23 27.21 4.89
CA ALA A 439 -5.59 26.68 4.81
C ALA A 439 -6.18 26.87 3.41
N ALA A 440 -7.02 25.92 3.00
CA ALA A 440 -7.79 25.99 1.77
C ALA A 440 -9.28 25.87 2.11
N ALA A 441 -10.09 26.76 1.53
CA ALA A 441 -11.54 26.76 1.64
C ALA A 441 -12.16 26.67 0.24
N GLY A 442 -13.08 25.72 0.05
CA GLY A 442 -13.71 25.48 -1.25
C GLY A 442 -12.77 24.89 -2.31
N ASN A 443 -11.75 24.14 -1.91
CA ASN A 443 -10.82 23.50 -2.83
C ASN A 443 -11.52 22.47 -3.73
N THR A 444 -11.29 22.59 -5.04
CA THR A 444 -11.84 21.70 -6.06
C THR A 444 -10.79 20.80 -6.69
N GLU A 445 -9.51 20.97 -6.35
CA GLU A 445 -8.40 20.20 -6.90
C GLU A 445 -8.07 19.01 -5.99
N PRO A 446 -8.06 17.79 -6.52
CA PRO A 446 -7.77 16.60 -5.73
C PRO A 446 -6.27 16.37 -5.51
N ALA A 447 -5.40 17.09 -6.21
CA ALA A 447 -3.98 17.15 -5.96
C ALA A 447 -3.60 18.59 -5.63
N TRP A 448 -3.40 18.88 -4.37
CA TRP A 448 -3.03 20.20 -3.88
C TRP A 448 -1.54 20.23 -3.57
N ALA A 449 -0.81 21.26 -4.01
CA ALA A 449 0.59 21.46 -3.66
C ALA A 449 0.87 22.95 -3.42
N ARG A 450 1.49 23.29 -2.28
CA ARG A 450 1.90 24.66 -1.96
C ARG A 450 3.21 24.71 -1.17
N ARG A 451 3.91 25.82 -1.36
CA ARG A 451 5.07 26.23 -0.56
C ARG A 451 4.60 27.16 0.57
N PHE A 452 5.23 27.06 1.72
CA PHE A 452 5.00 27.93 2.88
C PHE A 452 6.35 28.28 3.53
N PRO A 453 6.43 29.34 4.36
CA PRO A 453 7.68 29.69 5.03
C PRO A 453 8.27 28.50 5.78
N THR A 454 9.58 28.25 5.66
CA THR A 454 10.21 27.08 6.28
C THR A 454 9.95 27.07 7.79
N VAL A 455 9.34 25.99 8.29
CA VAL A 455 9.05 25.78 9.71
C VAL A 455 9.90 24.65 10.24
N ARG A 456 10.38 24.77 11.48
CA ARG A 456 11.09 23.71 12.19
C ARG A 456 10.18 23.19 13.30
N THR A 457 9.78 21.92 13.22
CA THR A 457 8.78 21.33 14.13
C THR A 457 9.03 19.85 14.37
N THR A 458 8.57 19.32 15.51
CA THR A 458 8.45 17.88 15.78
C THR A 458 7.06 17.35 15.54
N ARG A 459 6.07 18.21 15.27
CA ARG A 459 4.68 17.82 15.02
C ARG A 459 4.01 18.66 13.94
N LEU A 460 3.23 17.99 13.11
CA LEU A 460 2.46 18.60 12.03
C LEU A 460 1.10 17.93 11.97
N ARG A 461 0.03 18.68 11.69
CA ARG A 461 -1.29 18.10 11.49
C ARG A 461 -2.01 18.67 10.28
N LEU A 462 -2.79 17.81 9.64
CA LEU A 462 -3.78 18.16 8.63
C LEU A 462 -5.16 18.08 9.27
N LEU A 463 -5.86 19.21 9.33
CA LEU A 463 -7.22 19.34 9.84
C LEU A 463 -8.18 19.38 8.65
N VAL A 464 -9.12 18.44 8.56
CA VAL A 464 -10.11 18.38 7.48
C VAL A 464 -11.48 18.75 8.04
N THR A 465 -12.03 19.87 7.57
CA THR A 465 -13.28 20.45 8.10
C THR A 465 -14.46 20.23 7.18
N ARG A 466 -14.23 19.96 5.88
CA ARG A 466 -15.27 19.60 4.92
C ARG A 466 -14.73 18.73 3.80
N THR A 467 -15.42 17.62 3.52
CA THR A 467 -15.17 16.73 2.38
C THR A 467 -16.41 16.67 1.49
N LYS A 468 -16.22 16.21 0.24
CA LYS A 468 -17.34 15.78 -0.60
C LYS A 468 -17.77 14.37 -0.17
N ASP A 469 -19.03 13.99 -0.36
CA ASP A 469 -19.46 12.60 -0.17
C ASP A 469 -18.58 11.67 -1.02
N ASP A 470 -18.20 10.51 -0.48
CA ASP A 470 -17.33 9.48 -1.10
C ASP A 470 -15.79 9.73 -1.09
N VAL A 471 -15.26 10.66 -0.27
CA VAL A 471 -13.79 10.72 -0.04
C VAL A 471 -13.36 9.62 0.92
N SER A 472 -12.91 8.50 0.34
CA SER A 472 -12.60 7.29 1.09
C SER A 472 -11.13 7.13 1.47
N ARG A 473 -10.20 8.00 1.02
CA ARG A 473 -8.75 7.91 1.33
C ARG A 473 -7.97 9.23 1.10
N ILE A 474 -6.99 9.52 1.98
CA ILE A 474 -5.88 10.48 1.74
C ILE A 474 -4.67 9.66 1.33
N TRP A 475 -4.07 9.98 0.19
CA TRP A 475 -2.81 9.38 -0.22
C TRP A 475 -1.84 10.51 -0.43
N GLU A 476 -0.71 10.45 0.27
CA GLU A 476 0.45 11.30 -0.02
C GLU A 476 0.33 12.71 0.54
N ILE A 477 0.95 12.89 1.70
CA ILE A 477 1.51 14.19 2.06
C ILE A 477 3.02 14.17 1.81
N GLU A 478 3.48 14.77 0.71
CA GLU A 478 4.91 14.97 0.43
C GLU A 478 5.35 16.31 1.00
N TYR A 479 6.42 16.30 1.79
CA TYR A 479 7.05 17.53 2.27
C TYR A 479 8.42 17.71 1.64
N TYR A 480 8.71 18.93 1.22
CA TYR A 480 10.01 19.28 0.65
C TYR A 480 10.79 20.12 1.67
N GLY A 481 12.08 19.82 1.83
CA GLY A 481 13.01 20.63 2.62
C GLY A 481 13.15 22.06 2.06
N PRO A 482 13.93 22.93 2.71
CA PRO A 482 14.10 24.32 2.25
C PRO A 482 14.60 24.36 0.80
N VAL A 483 13.79 24.92 -0.09
CA VAL A 483 14.14 25.06 -1.51
C VAL A 483 14.97 26.33 -1.67
N SER A 484 16.23 26.18 -2.09
CA SER A 484 17.04 27.28 -2.61
C SER A 484 16.30 27.97 -3.76
N ALA A 485 16.31 29.31 -3.78
CA ALA A 485 15.55 30.15 -4.70
C ALA A 485 15.94 29.92 -6.17
N VAL A 486 15.37 28.88 -6.79
CA VAL A 486 15.30 28.70 -8.24
C VAL A 486 13.88 28.20 -8.54
N GLU A 487 13.14 28.96 -9.33
CA GLU A 487 11.76 28.69 -9.74
C GLU A 487 11.66 27.40 -10.56
N PRO A 488 10.70 26.50 -10.31
CA PRO A 488 10.33 25.47 -11.28
C PRO A 488 9.33 26.05 -12.28
N GLU A 489 9.64 25.90 -13.57
CA GLU A 489 8.72 26.15 -14.68
C GLU A 489 7.40 25.37 -14.49
N THR A 490 6.29 26.06 -14.72
CA THR A 490 4.94 25.49 -14.76
C THR A 490 4.86 24.35 -15.80
N PRO A 491 4.32 23.17 -15.47
CA PRO A 491 4.12 22.11 -16.45
C PRO A 491 2.93 22.47 -17.36
N GLU A 492 3.20 22.65 -18.66
CA GLU A 492 2.15 22.74 -19.68
C GLU A 492 1.33 21.43 -19.75
N PRO A 493 0.00 21.51 -19.97
CA PRO A 493 -0.82 20.32 -20.12
C PRO A 493 -0.51 19.59 -21.44
N ASP A 494 -0.13 18.33 -21.31
CA ASP A 494 0.24 17.40 -22.37
C ASP A 494 -0.86 17.28 -23.45
N ARG A 495 -0.59 17.84 -24.64
CA ARG A 495 -1.48 17.88 -25.81
C ARG A 495 -1.29 16.73 -26.80
N ARG A 496 -0.70 15.59 -26.40
CA ARG A 496 -0.42 14.48 -27.35
C ARG A 496 -1.12 13.16 -27.00
N ARG A 497 -2.46 13.12 -27.09
CA ARG A 497 -3.22 11.88 -27.40
C ARG A 497 -4.49 12.20 -28.20
N ALA A 498 -4.29 12.76 -29.38
CA ALA A 498 -5.33 12.84 -30.42
C ALA A 498 -4.64 12.79 -31.79
N ASP A 499 -4.09 11.61 -32.15
CA ASP A 499 -3.87 11.19 -33.54
C ASP A 499 -3.32 9.76 -33.56
N ALA A 500 -4.22 8.77 -33.42
CA ALA A 500 -4.00 7.38 -33.83
C ALA A 500 -5.35 6.64 -33.91
N ARG A 501 -6.23 7.13 -34.78
CA ARG A 501 -7.31 6.34 -35.40
C ARG A 501 -7.36 6.69 -36.88
N ARG A 502 -6.58 5.97 -37.67
CA ARG A 502 -6.89 5.59 -39.06
C ARG A 502 -6.43 4.16 -39.25
#